data_AF-A0A957H819-F1
#
_entry.id   AF-A0A957H819-F1
#
_cell.length_a   1.000
_cell.length_b   1.000
_cell.length_c   1.000
_cell.angle_alpha   90.00
_cell.angle_beta   90.00
_cell.angle_gamma   90.00
#
_symmetry.space_group_name_H-M   'P 1'
#
loop_
_entity.id
_entity.type
_entity.pdbx_description
1 polymer ?
#
loop_
_entity_poly.entity_id
_entity_poly.type
_entity_poly.pdbx_seq_one_letter_code
_entity_poly.pdbx_strand_id
1 'polypeptide(L)'
;MVRQLFIRLWAVVRKEVVELLRQNRLILTLVIGPFLILSLFGLGFRNESPTRDVILLDPFGTGLQDEVEAFIPNLGDAVNLVATTTDAVQAEELLKNQTVDLVIIPPQDAIGSIRNSEHAEITILHSEIDPFEQATVNVLGRLAADRINQEILTRAADQSKTEAAAANESVDTTRDHTSAMRTALETGDEERAQTELLALQQETDQLAMAVYASLQETAGLDSLNETGANPLLGTTTSLQEQVSNFVINGDDDYTDELASLDQIEADLADVEVALE
;
A
#
# COMPACT_ATOMS: atom_id res chain seq x y z
N MET A 1 -40.73 72.76 12.74
CA MET A 1 -39.45 72.90 12.01
C MET A 1 -39.05 71.63 11.27
N VAL A 2 -39.04 70.45 11.91
CA VAL A 2 -38.63 69.15 11.33
C VAL A 2 -39.42 68.72 10.08
N ARG A 3 -40.74 68.90 10.07
CA ARG A 3 -41.62 68.47 8.97
C ARG A 3 -41.35 69.20 7.64
N GLN A 4 -40.96 70.46 7.70
CA GLN A 4 -40.63 71.26 6.51
C GLN A 4 -39.25 70.89 5.93
N LEU A 5 -38.29 70.53 6.78
CA LEU A 5 -37.01 69.98 6.34
C LEU A 5 -37.20 68.63 5.63
N PHE A 6 -38.07 67.78 6.18
CA PHE A 6 -38.39 66.49 5.56
C PHE A 6 -39.01 66.63 4.17
N ILE A 7 -40.00 67.53 4.02
CA ILE A 7 -40.65 67.77 2.72
C ILE A 7 -39.67 68.34 1.69
N ARG A 8 -38.76 69.24 2.11
CA ARG A 8 -37.73 69.80 1.22
C ARG A 8 -36.72 68.75 0.78
N LEU A 9 -36.24 67.93 1.72
CA LEU A 9 -35.30 66.85 1.40
C LEU A 9 -35.93 65.86 0.43
N TRP A 10 -37.20 65.48 0.67
CA TRP A 10 -37.94 64.58 -0.22
C TRP A 10 -38.22 65.19 -1.60
N ALA A 11 -38.45 66.51 -1.68
CA ALA A 11 -38.63 67.21 -2.95
C ALA A 11 -37.35 67.20 -3.78
N VAL A 12 -36.18 67.38 -3.15
CA VAL A 12 -34.88 67.30 -3.83
C VAL A 12 -34.62 65.87 -4.32
N VAL A 13 -34.79 64.87 -3.45
CA VAL A 13 -34.60 63.46 -3.83
C VAL A 13 -35.54 63.05 -4.97
N ARG A 14 -36.82 63.41 -4.89
CA ARG A 14 -37.79 63.11 -5.96
C ARG A 14 -37.41 63.80 -7.27
N LYS A 15 -36.92 65.04 -7.20
CA LYS A 15 -36.45 65.77 -8.39
C LYS A 15 -35.27 65.04 -9.03
N GLU A 16 -34.23 64.71 -8.26
CA GLU A 16 -33.05 64.00 -8.75
C GLU A 16 -33.40 62.63 -9.31
N VAL A 17 -34.27 61.84 -8.65
CA VAL A 17 -34.72 60.53 -9.16
C VAL A 17 -35.46 60.67 -10.50
N VAL A 18 -36.33 61.67 -10.64
CA VAL A 18 -37.05 61.92 -11.90
C VAL A 18 -36.09 62.44 -12.98
N GLU A 19 -35.09 63.24 -12.61
CA GLU A 19 -34.09 63.78 -13.52
C GLU A 19 -33.12 62.69 -14.01
N LEU A 20 -32.71 61.78 -13.14
CA LEU A 20 -31.97 60.56 -13.46
C LEU A 20 -32.77 59.66 -14.42
N LEU A 21 -34.05 59.40 -14.14
CA LEU A 21 -34.93 58.61 -15.02
C LEU A 21 -35.15 59.27 -16.39
N ARG A 22 -35.22 60.60 -16.42
CA ARG A 22 -35.38 61.36 -17.67
C ARG A 22 -34.08 61.41 -18.47
N GLN A 23 -32.92 61.33 -17.81
CA GLN A 23 -31.60 61.22 -18.43
C GLN A 23 -31.20 59.76 -18.67
N ASN A 24 -32.08 59.05 -19.40
CA ASN A 24 -32.02 57.60 -19.65
C ASN A 24 -30.63 57.09 -20.11
N ARG A 25 -29.86 57.90 -20.85
CA ARG A 25 -28.53 57.53 -21.36
C ARG A 25 -27.51 57.26 -20.26
N LEU A 26 -27.56 58.01 -19.14
CA LEU A 26 -26.55 57.91 -18.09
C LEU A 26 -26.76 56.65 -17.23
N ILE A 27 -28.02 56.34 -16.91
CA ILE A 27 -28.40 55.09 -16.23
C ILE A 27 -28.09 53.89 -17.12
N LEU A 28 -28.41 53.97 -18.41
CA LEU A 28 -28.19 52.88 -19.35
C LEU A 28 -26.70 52.51 -19.42
N THR A 29 -25.79 53.48 -19.50
CA THR A 29 -24.34 53.21 -19.50
C THR A 29 -23.83 52.72 -18.15
N LEU A 30 -24.32 53.29 -17.04
CA LEU A 30 -23.92 52.89 -15.68
C LEU A 30 -24.31 51.45 -15.34
N VAL A 31 -25.46 51.00 -15.83
CA VAL A 31 -25.96 49.64 -15.61
C VAL A 31 -25.37 48.68 -16.65
N ILE A 32 -25.47 49.00 -17.95
CA ILE A 32 -25.06 48.06 -19.02
C ILE A 32 -23.54 47.84 -19.02
N GLY A 33 -22.71 48.83 -18.69
CA GLY A 33 -21.25 48.70 -18.70
C GLY A 33 -20.74 47.53 -17.83
N PRO A 34 -21.04 47.51 -16.53
CA PRO A 34 -20.66 46.40 -15.65
C PRO A 34 -21.23 45.04 -16.09
N PHE A 35 -22.48 45.00 -16.57
CA PHE A 35 -23.08 43.75 -17.05
C PHE A 35 -22.42 43.22 -18.33
N LEU A 36 -22.01 44.09 -19.25
CA LEU A 36 -21.27 43.68 -20.44
C LEU A 36 -19.90 43.11 -20.09
N ILE A 37 -19.20 43.71 -19.11
CA ILE A 37 -17.92 43.21 -18.62
C ILE A 37 -18.11 41.83 -17.97
N LEU A 38 -19.10 41.69 -17.08
CA LEU A 38 -19.43 40.40 -16.45
C LEU A 38 -19.87 39.35 -17.48
N SER A 39 -20.63 39.74 -18.51
CA SER A 39 -21.01 38.82 -19.59
C SER A 39 -19.82 38.37 -20.41
N LEU A 40 -18.83 39.24 -20.65
CA LEU A 40 -17.61 38.89 -21.36
C LEU A 40 -16.76 37.90 -20.56
N PHE A 41 -16.66 38.11 -19.24
CA PHE A 41 -16.03 37.16 -18.32
C PHE A 41 -16.77 35.83 -18.24
N GLY A 42 -18.10 35.86 -18.16
CA GLY A 42 -18.94 34.66 -18.11
C GLY A 42 -18.84 33.80 -19.39
N LEU A 43 -18.65 34.43 -20.56
CA LEU A 43 -18.40 33.73 -21.82
C LEU A 43 -16.98 33.16 -21.91
N GLY A 44 -16.01 33.79 -21.24
CA GLY A 44 -14.64 33.30 -21.14
C GLY A 44 -14.44 32.22 -20.08
N PHE A 45 -15.39 32.04 -19.16
CA PHE A 45 -15.32 31.04 -18.11
C PHE A 45 -15.78 29.67 -18.64
N ARG A 46 -14.81 28.77 -18.88
CA ARG A 46 -15.09 27.35 -19.09
C ARG A 46 -14.93 26.63 -17.77
N ASN A 47 -16.01 25.99 -17.29
CA ASN A 47 -16.02 25.19 -16.05
C ASN A 47 -15.64 23.72 -16.31
N GLU A 48 -14.77 23.48 -17.28
CA GLU A 48 -14.31 22.13 -17.60
C GLU A 48 -13.01 21.92 -16.85
N SER A 49 -13.01 21.00 -15.87
CA SER A 49 -11.76 20.49 -15.31
C SER A 49 -11.00 19.84 -16.46
N PRO A 50 -9.82 20.34 -16.85
CA PRO A 50 -9.08 19.75 -17.97
C PRO A 50 -8.68 18.32 -17.61
N THR A 51 -9.17 17.34 -18.38
CA THR A 51 -8.64 15.97 -18.43
C THR A 51 -7.18 16.05 -18.86
N ARG A 52 -6.25 15.52 -18.06
CA ARG A 52 -4.82 15.56 -18.36
C ARG A 52 -4.35 14.30 -19.04
N ASP A 53 -3.66 14.45 -20.16
CA ASP A 53 -3.08 13.34 -20.91
C ASP A 53 -1.74 12.96 -20.29
N VAL A 54 -1.63 11.71 -19.82
CA VAL A 54 -0.48 11.21 -19.06
C VAL A 54 0.17 10.05 -19.77
N ILE A 55 1.50 10.03 -19.76
CA ILE A 55 2.29 8.87 -20.18
C ILE A 55 3.02 8.29 -18.97
N LEU A 56 2.94 6.97 -18.85
CA LEU A 56 3.76 6.21 -17.93
C LEU A 56 5.06 5.81 -18.64
N LEU A 57 6.20 6.18 -18.06
CA LEU A 57 7.50 5.68 -18.50
C LEU A 57 7.86 4.47 -17.65
N ASP A 58 7.75 3.25 -18.16
CA ASP A 58 8.18 2.03 -17.47
C ASP A 58 9.42 1.44 -18.14
N PRO A 59 10.64 1.85 -17.75
CA PRO A 59 11.85 1.45 -18.44
C PRO A 59 12.27 0.00 -18.16
N PHE A 60 11.71 -0.69 -17.17
CA PHE A 60 12.27 -1.98 -16.70
C PHE A 60 11.28 -3.13 -16.54
N GLY A 61 9.99 -2.98 -16.84
CA GLY A 61 9.04 -4.08 -16.69
C GLY A 61 9.06 -4.62 -15.25
N THR A 62 9.12 -3.69 -14.29
CA THR A 62 9.38 -3.92 -12.86
C THR A 62 8.26 -4.69 -12.15
N GLY A 63 7.29 -5.24 -12.88
CA GLY A 63 6.05 -5.80 -12.35
C GLY A 63 5.03 -4.73 -11.93
N LEU A 64 5.48 -3.51 -11.59
CA LEU A 64 4.62 -2.39 -11.20
C LEU A 64 3.75 -1.82 -12.32
N GLN A 65 3.97 -2.24 -13.57
CA GLN A 65 3.16 -1.81 -14.71
C GLN A 65 1.68 -2.15 -14.47
N ASP A 66 1.41 -3.37 -14.02
CA ASP A 66 0.06 -3.85 -13.75
C ASP A 66 -0.57 -3.09 -12.57
N GLU A 67 0.18 -2.81 -11.50
CA GLU A 67 -0.29 -2.00 -10.37
C GLU A 67 -0.57 -0.53 -10.76
N VAL A 68 0.30 0.10 -11.54
CA VAL A 68 0.13 1.50 -11.94
C VAL A 68 -0.98 1.64 -13.00
N GLU A 69 -1.06 0.71 -13.95
CA GLU A 69 -2.12 0.68 -14.97
C GLU A 69 -3.50 0.38 -14.35
N ALA A 70 -3.58 -0.48 -13.35
CA ALA A 70 -4.80 -0.67 -12.55
C ALA A 70 -5.16 0.57 -11.72
N PHE A 71 -4.19 1.42 -11.40
CA PHE A 71 -4.38 2.58 -10.54
C PHE A 71 -4.83 3.84 -11.29
N ILE A 72 -4.33 4.10 -12.49
CA ILE A 72 -4.66 5.33 -13.24
C ILE A 72 -6.17 5.53 -13.49
N PRO A 73 -6.96 4.49 -13.85
CA PRO A 73 -8.42 4.63 -13.96
C PRO A 73 -9.10 5.07 -12.66
N ASN A 74 -8.50 4.77 -11.49
CA ASN A 74 -9.03 5.10 -10.17
C ASN A 74 -8.69 6.53 -9.72
N LEU A 75 -7.81 7.23 -10.44
CA LEU A 75 -7.56 8.67 -10.23
C LEU A 75 -8.72 9.55 -10.72
N GLY A 76 -9.74 8.94 -11.32
CA GLY A 76 -10.96 9.58 -11.80
C GLY A 76 -10.78 10.32 -13.12
N ASP A 77 -11.83 11.05 -13.54
CA ASP A 77 -11.88 11.80 -14.81
C ASP A 77 -10.82 12.93 -14.93
N ALA A 78 -9.93 13.11 -13.94
CA ALA A 78 -8.88 14.11 -13.97
C ALA A 78 -7.64 13.68 -14.78
N VAL A 79 -7.44 12.38 -14.98
CA VAL A 79 -6.22 11.80 -15.56
C VAL A 79 -6.59 10.78 -16.63
N ASN A 80 -6.04 10.94 -17.83
CA ASN A 80 -6.22 10.04 -18.97
C ASN A 80 -4.86 9.42 -19.34
N LEU A 81 -4.71 8.10 -19.16
CA LEU A 81 -3.52 7.39 -19.62
C LEU A 81 -3.55 7.28 -21.15
N VAL A 82 -2.64 7.98 -21.83
CA VAL A 82 -2.56 7.97 -23.29
C VAL A 82 -1.72 6.81 -23.81
N ALA A 83 -0.58 6.55 -23.16
CA ALA A 83 0.33 5.48 -23.55
C ALA A 83 1.31 5.13 -22.42
N THR A 84 1.89 3.94 -22.51
CA THR A 84 3.05 3.52 -21.73
C THR A 84 4.23 3.35 -22.66
N THR A 85 5.39 3.93 -22.33
CA THR A 85 6.63 3.79 -23.11
C THR A 85 7.77 3.34 -22.21
N THR A 86 8.78 2.71 -22.80
CA THR A 86 10.04 2.34 -22.11
C THR A 86 11.18 3.31 -22.47
N ASP A 87 10.96 4.23 -23.41
CA ASP A 87 11.96 5.17 -23.90
C ASP A 87 11.77 6.55 -23.24
N ALA A 88 12.68 6.91 -22.34
CA ALA A 88 12.68 8.17 -21.62
C ALA A 88 12.78 9.38 -22.57
N VAL A 89 13.53 9.25 -23.66
CA VAL A 89 13.75 10.33 -24.63
C VAL A 89 12.45 10.59 -25.38
N GLN A 90 11.73 9.53 -25.77
CA GLN A 90 10.44 9.65 -26.42
C GLN A 90 9.40 10.30 -25.50
N ALA A 91 9.33 9.88 -24.23
CA ALA A 91 8.41 10.47 -23.25
C ALA A 91 8.65 11.97 -23.05
N GLU A 92 9.92 12.38 -22.93
CA GLU A 92 10.29 13.79 -22.83
C GLU A 92 9.97 14.60 -24.08
N GLU A 93 10.16 14.04 -25.28
CA GLU A 93 9.80 14.72 -26.53
C GLU A 93 8.30 14.95 -26.63
N LEU A 94 7.48 13.97 -26.22
CA LEU A 94 6.02 14.11 -26.19
C LEU A 94 5.59 15.19 -25.18
N LEU A 95 6.25 15.27 -24.03
CA LEU A 95 6.01 16.31 -23.03
C LEU A 95 6.41 17.71 -23.56
N LYS A 96 7.57 17.82 -24.21
CA LYS A 96 8.07 19.09 -24.81
C LYS A 96 7.16 19.57 -25.94
N ASN A 97 6.59 18.65 -26.71
CA ASN A 97 5.68 18.95 -27.81
C ASN A 97 4.24 19.24 -27.35
N GLN A 98 3.96 19.23 -26.03
CA GLN A 98 2.63 19.38 -25.45
C GLN A 98 1.63 18.33 -25.96
N THR A 99 2.13 17.17 -26.40
CA THR A 99 1.29 16.03 -26.77
C THR A 99 0.74 15.34 -25.52
N VAL A 100 1.46 15.47 -24.40
CA VAL A 100 1.05 15.01 -23.07
C VAL A 100 1.34 16.08 -22.03
N ASP A 101 0.58 16.09 -20.95
CA ASP A 101 0.68 17.04 -19.86
C ASP A 101 1.63 16.57 -18.75
N LEU A 102 1.73 15.25 -18.55
CA LEU A 102 2.50 14.64 -17.47
C LEU A 102 3.24 13.38 -17.93
N VAL A 103 4.46 13.20 -17.42
CA VAL A 103 5.20 11.94 -17.51
C VAL A 103 5.47 11.44 -16.09
N ILE A 104 5.02 10.23 -15.79
CA ILE A 104 5.26 9.57 -14.51
C ILE A 104 6.41 8.59 -14.71
N ILE A 105 7.43 8.71 -13.87
CA ILE A 105 8.62 7.86 -13.85
C ILE A 105 8.61 7.11 -12.52
N PRO A 106 8.28 5.80 -12.51
CA PRO A 106 8.39 4.97 -11.34
C PRO A 106 9.87 4.75 -10.98
N PRO A 107 10.15 4.44 -9.71
CA PRO A 107 11.50 4.12 -9.25
C PRO A 107 12.02 2.84 -9.93
N GLN A 108 13.33 2.80 -10.19
CA GLN A 108 13.97 1.67 -10.91
C GLN A 108 13.92 0.35 -10.12
N ASP A 109 13.95 0.40 -8.80
CA ASP A 109 13.87 -0.76 -7.91
C ASP A 109 13.01 -0.45 -6.67
N ALA A 110 11.69 -0.36 -6.86
CA ALA A 110 10.79 -0.03 -5.76
C ALA A 110 10.80 -1.12 -4.67
N ILE A 111 10.79 -2.39 -5.07
CA ILE A 111 10.72 -3.53 -4.15
C ILE A 111 11.99 -3.66 -3.34
N GLY A 112 13.17 -3.52 -3.97
CA GLY A 112 14.45 -3.53 -3.27
C GLY A 112 14.57 -2.36 -2.29
N SER A 113 14.21 -1.14 -2.72
CA SER A 113 14.22 0.03 -1.83
C SER A 113 13.31 -0.17 -0.62
N ILE A 114 12.05 -0.60 -0.82
CA ILE A 114 11.10 -0.83 0.30
C ILE A 114 11.64 -1.90 1.25
N ARG A 115 12.19 -3.01 0.74
CA ARG A 115 12.79 -4.08 1.56
C ARG A 115 13.99 -3.61 2.38
N ASN A 116 14.74 -2.65 1.87
CA ASN A 116 15.89 -2.07 2.56
C ASN A 116 15.52 -0.88 3.45
N SER A 117 14.22 -0.65 3.73
CA SER A 117 13.71 0.52 4.45
C SER A 117 14.08 1.86 3.80
N GLU A 118 14.28 1.86 2.48
CA GLU A 118 14.54 3.04 1.67
C GLU A 118 13.27 3.54 0.97
N HIS A 119 13.23 4.84 0.67
CA HIS A 119 12.10 5.46 -0.02
C HIS A 119 12.21 5.27 -1.54
N ALA A 120 11.19 4.63 -2.12
CA ALA A 120 11.04 4.52 -3.57
C ALA A 120 10.46 5.83 -4.13
N GLU A 121 11.29 6.64 -4.79
CA GLU A 121 10.87 7.96 -5.31
C GLU A 121 10.17 7.84 -6.67
N ILE A 122 8.91 8.31 -6.74
CA ILE A 122 8.18 8.47 -7.99
C ILE A 122 8.43 9.90 -8.51
N THR A 123 9.04 10.02 -9.68
CA THR A 123 9.29 11.33 -10.31
C THR A 123 8.17 11.68 -11.29
N ILE A 124 7.63 12.89 -11.18
CA ILE A 124 6.59 13.38 -12.09
C ILE A 124 7.15 14.59 -12.86
N LEU A 125 7.22 14.48 -14.18
CA LEU A 125 7.62 15.57 -15.07
C LEU A 125 6.37 16.24 -15.65
N HIS A 126 6.40 17.58 -15.75
CA HIS A 126 5.35 18.39 -16.38
C HIS A 126 5.99 19.51 -17.22
N SER A 127 5.31 19.97 -18.28
CA SER A 127 5.86 20.91 -19.27
C SER A 127 5.71 22.39 -18.90
N GLU A 128 4.65 22.77 -18.16
CA GLU A 128 4.38 24.16 -17.80
C GLU A 128 3.87 24.30 -16.36
N ILE A 129 4.00 25.50 -15.77
CA ILE A 129 3.74 25.76 -14.34
C ILE A 129 2.77 26.92 -14.19
N ASP A 130 1.48 26.67 -14.29
CA ASP A 130 0.53 27.50 -13.55
C ASP A 130 0.68 27.15 -12.04
N PRO A 131 0.86 28.13 -11.13
CA PRO A 131 0.83 27.88 -9.67
C PRO A 131 -0.37 27.06 -9.20
N PHE A 132 -1.52 27.17 -9.86
CA PHE A 132 -2.72 26.37 -9.59
C PHE A 132 -2.57 24.91 -10.06
N GLU A 133 -1.90 24.68 -11.19
CA GLU A 133 -1.61 23.34 -11.71
C GLU A 133 -0.60 22.60 -10.82
N GLN A 134 0.44 23.28 -10.35
CA GLN A 134 1.42 22.72 -9.42
C GLN A 134 0.77 22.23 -8.12
N ALA A 135 -0.14 23.01 -7.56
CA ALA A 135 -0.87 22.62 -6.35
C ALA A 135 -1.72 21.35 -6.61
N THR A 136 -2.33 21.26 -7.79
CA THR A 136 -3.17 20.12 -8.19
C THR A 136 -2.35 18.85 -8.38
N VAL A 137 -1.23 18.91 -9.13
CA VAL A 137 -0.32 17.78 -9.33
C VAL A 137 0.24 17.28 -8.00
N ASN A 138 0.62 18.18 -7.08
CA ASN A 138 1.09 17.80 -5.75
C ASN A 138 0.01 17.13 -4.89
N VAL A 139 -1.26 17.52 -5.04
CA VAL A 139 -2.37 16.85 -4.33
C VAL A 139 -2.61 15.47 -4.93
N LEU A 140 -2.67 15.35 -6.26
CA LEU A 140 -2.85 14.07 -6.95
C LEU A 140 -1.70 13.09 -6.65
N GLY A 141 -0.44 13.56 -6.67
CA GLY A 141 0.72 12.75 -6.33
C GLY A 141 0.68 12.21 -4.90
N ARG A 142 0.24 13.03 -3.93
CA ARG A 142 0.05 12.57 -2.54
C ARG A 142 -1.07 11.55 -2.40
N LEU A 143 -2.22 11.79 -3.03
CA LEU A 143 -3.33 10.83 -3.02
C LEU A 143 -2.92 9.50 -3.67
N ALA A 144 -2.14 9.55 -4.75
CA ALA A 144 -1.58 8.38 -5.40
C ALA A 144 -0.64 7.61 -4.47
N ALA A 145 0.34 8.29 -3.86
CA ALA A 145 1.28 7.69 -2.94
C ALA A 145 0.58 7.08 -1.72
N ASP A 146 -0.36 7.79 -1.09
CA ASP A 146 -1.12 7.31 0.06
C ASP A 146 -1.88 6.02 -0.27
N ARG A 147 -2.47 5.95 -1.46
CA ARG A 147 -3.23 4.79 -1.90
C ARG A 147 -2.34 3.60 -2.25
N ILE A 148 -1.20 3.83 -2.92
CA ILE A 148 -0.20 2.80 -3.21
C ILE A 148 0.35 2.23 -1.89
N ASN A 149 0.71 3.09 -0.94
CA ASN A 149 1.18 2.68 0.38
C ASN A 149 0.15 1.81 1.10
N GLN A 150 -1.12 2.22 1.09
CA GLN A 150 -2.20 1.46 1.71
C GLN A 150 -2.36 0.07 1.08
N GLU A 151 -2.31 -0.01 -0.25
CA GLU A 151 -2.44 -1.28 -0.98
C GLU A 151 -1.27 -2.23 -0.68
N ILE A 152 -0.04 -1.72 -0.71
CA ILE A 152 1.16 -2.50 -0.36
C ILE A 152 1.06 -3.01 1.08
N LEU A 153 0.69 -2.16 2.04
CA LEU A 153 0.50 -2.56 3.43
C LEU A 153 -0.61 -3.60 3.60
N THR A 154 -1.69 -3.50 2.82
CA THR A 154 -2.79 -4.48 2.87
C THR A 154 -2.35 -5.82 2.32
N ARG A 155 -1.66 -5.84 1.18
CA ARG A 155 -1.15 -7.08 0.57
C ARG A 155 -0.09 -7.75 1.45
N ALA A 156 0.85 -6.97 1.99
CA ALA A 156 1.83 -7.48 2.95
C ALA A 156 1.12 -8.06 4.18
N ALA A 157 0.14 -7.35 4.75
CA ALA A 157 -0.61 -7.88 5.90
C ALA A 157 -1.40 -9.16 5.59
N ASP A 158 -1.96 -9.31 4.38
CA ASP A 158 -2.69 -10.52 3.99
C ASP A 158 -1.76 -11.69 3.67
N GLN A 159 -0.58 -11.42 3.09
CA GLN A 159 0.47 -12.40 2.90
C GLN A 159 1.00 -12.89 4.27
N SER A 160 1.38 -11.98 5.17
CA SER A 160 1.86 -12.34 6.52
C SER A 160 0.83 -13.16 7.30
N LYS A 161 -0.47 -12.86 7.19
CA LYS A 161 -1.52 -13.69 7.82
C LYS A 161 -1.57 -15.10 7.23
N THR A 162 -1.38 -15.23 5.93
CA THR A 162 -1.41 -16.53 5.24
C THR A 162 -0.21 -17.38 5.67
N GLU A 163 0.98 -16.77 5.74
CA GLU A 163 2.20 -17.43 6.18
C GLU A 163 2.13 -17.80 7.68
N ALA A 164 1.62 -16.92 8.54
CA ALA A 164 1.39 -17.21 9.95
C ALA A 164 0.35 -18.32 10.16
N ALA A 165 -0.72 -18.34 9.37
CA ALA A 165 -1.71 -19.41 9.42
C ALA A 165 -1.11 -20.77 9.03
N ALA A 166 -0.26 -20.81 7.99
CA ALA A 166 0.45 -22.02 7.59
C ALA A 166 1.45 -22.49 8.65
N ALA A 167 2.16 -21.57 9.32
CA ALA A 167 3.05 -21.90 10.43
C ALA A 167 2.28 -22.50 11.62
N ASN A 168 1.17 -21.88 12.02
CA ASN A 168 0.31 -22.39 13.10
C ASN A 168 -0.27 -23.77 12.78
N GLU A 169 -0.74 -23.99 11.55
CA GLU A 169 -1.25 -25.30 11.11
C GLU A 169 -0.16 -26.40 11.19
N SER A 170 1.08 -26.05 10.86
CA SER A 170 2.21 -26.98 10.96
C SER A 170 2.61 -27.25 12.42
N VAL A 171 2.53 -26.27 13.32
CA VAL A 171 2.72 -26.48 14.78
C VAL A 171 1.66 -27.44 15.32
N ASP A 172 0.39 -27.22 15.00
CA ASP A 172 -0.72 -28.08 15.43
C ASP A 172 -0.52 -29.52 14.94
N THR A 173 -0.16 -29.68 13.67
CA THR A 173 0.07 -31.01 13.07
C THR A 173 1.29 -31.70 13.69
N THR A 174 2.37 -30.96 13.95
CA THR A 174 3.57 -31.50 14.63
C THR A 174 3.21 -31.99 16.03
N ARG A 175 2.43 -31.19 16.78
CA ARG A 175 1.97 -31.54 18.13
C ARG A 175 1.10 -32.81 18.15
N ASP A 176 0.21 -32.96 17.17
CA ASP A 176 -0.62 -34.15 17.02
C ASP A 176 0.23 -35.41 16.79
N HIS A 177 1.25 -35.33 15.93
CA HIS A 177 2.20 -36.42 15.72
C HIS A 177 3.03 -36.73 16.96
N THR A 178 3.49 -35.73 17.71
CA THR A 178 4.21 -35.93 18.98
C THR A 178 3.34 -36.67 20.01
N SER A 179 2.07 -36.28 20.15
CA SER A 179 1.10 -36.92 21.05
C SER A 179 0.76 -38.37 20.64
N ALA A 180 0.58 -38.60 19.33
CA ALA A 180 0.36 -39.94 18.79
C ALA A 180 1.58 -40.84 19.00
N MET A 181 2.78 -40.30 18.84
CA MET A 181 4.04 -40.98 19.07
C MET A 181 4.22 -41.35 20.55
N ARG A 182 3.93 -40.42 21.47
CA ARG A 182 3.91 -40.68 22.92
C ARG A 182 2.99 -41.85 23.25
N THR A 183 1.76 -41.84 22.73
CA THR A 183 0.79 -42.92 22.94
C THR A 183 1.29 -44.26 22.40
N ALA A 184 1.97 -44.26 21.25
CA ALA A 184 2.54 -45.47 20.66
C ALA A 184 3.66 -46.06 21.53
N LEU A 185 4.56 -45.22 22.04
CA LEU A 185 5.63 -45.65 22.96
C LEU A 185 5.06 -46.16 24.29
N GLU A 186 4.08 -45.48 24.87
CA GLU A 186 3.42 -45.92 26.12
C GLU A 186 2.70 -47.27 25.99
N THR A 187 2.21 -47.58 24.79
CA THR A 187 1.50 -48.84 24.49
C THR A 187 2.41 -49.94 23.96
N GLY A 188 3.69 -49.64 23.72
CA GLY A 188 4.67 -50.56 23.14
C GLY A 188 4.40 -50.90 21.67
N ASP A 189 3.71 -50.03 20.94
CA ASP A 189 3.43 -50.19 19.50
C ASP A 189 4.57 -49.56 18.68
N GLU A 190 5.64 -50.33 18.49
CA GLU A 190 6.85 -49.87 17.79
C GLU A 190 6.58 -49.50 16.32
N GLU A 191 5.73 -50.26 15.62
CA GLU A 191 5.39 -49.99 14.22
C GLU A 191 4.67 -48.64 14.07
N ARG A 192 3.74 -48.36 14.99
CA ARG A 192 3.07 -47.06 15.04
C ARG A 192 4.02 -45.95 15.46
N ALA A 193 4.90 -46.17 16.43
CA ALA A 193 5.89 -45.18 16.85
C ALA A 193 6.85 -44.79 15.72
N GLN A 194 7.33 -45.76 14.93
CA GLN A 194 8.18 -45.50 13.76
C GLN A 194 7.43 -44.73 12.66
N THR A 195 6.15 -45.03 12.46
CA THR A 195 5.30 -44.31 11.49
C THR A 195 5.12 -42.85 11.89
N GLU A 196 4.80 -42.59 13.17
CA GLU A 196 4.63 -41.22 13.68
C GLU A 196 5.97 -40.45 13.72
N LEU A 197 7.11 -41.11 13.97
CA LEU A 197 8.43 -40.48 13.89
C LEU A 197 8.76 -39.97 12.48
N LEU A 198 8.47 -40.76 11.44
CA LEU A 198 8.67 -40.34 10.04
C LEU A 198 7.77 -39.15 9.69
N ALA A 199 6.52 -39.17 10.15
CA ALA A 199 5.59 -38.06 9.96
C ALA A 199 6.07 -36.80 10.69
N LEU A 200 6.54 -36.95 11.94
CA LEU A 200 7.08 -35.87 12.75
C LEU A 200 8.31 -35.22 12.10
N GLN A 201 9.23 -36.03 11.53
CA GLN A 201 10.39 -35.53 10.78
C GLN A 201 9.97 -34.69 9.58
N GLN A 202 9.02 -35.20 8.78
CA GLN A 202 8.52 -34.48 7.62
C GLN A 202 7.79 -33.19 7.99
N GLU A 203 7.00 -33.20 9.07
CA GLU A 203 6.24 -32.03 9.50
C GLU A 203 7.13 -30.97 10.14
N THR A 204 8.15 -31.38 10.90
CA THR A 204 9.15 -30.45 11.47
C THR A 204 9.93 -29.72 10.38
N ASP A 205 10.26 -30.39 9.27
CA ASP A 205 10.89 -29.75 8.11
C ASP A 205 9.93 -28.72 7.45
N GLN A 206 8.64 -29.01 7.38
CA GLN A 206 7.63 -28.08 6.87
C GLN A 206 7.46 -26.87 7.80
N LEU A 207 7.42 -27.09 9.11
CA LEU A 207 7.37 -26.05 10.12
C LEU A 207 8.59 -25.12 9.99
N ALA A 208 9.79 -25.69 9.85
CA ALA A 208 10.99 -24.91 9.61
C ALA A 208 10.84 -24.01 8.39
N MET A 209 10.40 -24.55 7.25
CA MET A 209 10.19 -23.76 6.03
C MET A 209 9.14 -22.66 6.22
N ALA A 210 8.03 -22.93 6.90
CA ALA A 210 6.99 -21.94 7.18
C ALA A 210 7.50 -20.80 8.08
N VAL A 211 8.26 -21.14 9.12
CA VAL A 211 8.92 -20.18 10.01
C VAL A 211 9.93 -19.34 9.21
N TYR A 212 10.78 -19.95 8.38
CA TYR A 212 11.73 -19.22 7.53
C TYR A 212 11.03 -18.25 6.56
N ALA A 213 9.91 -18.65 5.95
CA ALA A 213 9.13 -17.80 5.06
C ALA A 213 8.58 -16.56 5.80
N SER A 214 7.91 -16.79 6.95
CA SER A 214 7.32 -15.70 7.76
C SER A 214 8.35 -14.65 8.18
N LEU A 215 9.58 -15.08 8.51
CA LEU A 215 10.64 -14.19 8.97
C LEU A 215 11.32 -13.41 7.85
N GLN A 216 11.39 -13.99 6.65
CA GLN A 216 11.93 -13.28 5.49
C GLN A 216 11.08 -12.05 5.15
N GLU A 217 9.78 -12.11 5.41
CA GLU A 217 8.86 -10.99 5.20
C GLU A 217 8.99 -9.91 6.28
N THR A 218 9.12 -10.29 7.55
CA THR A 218 9.10 -9.31 8.65
C THR A 218 10.41 -8.56 8.85
N ALA A 219 11.55 -9.21 8.57
CA ALA A 219 12.83 -8.75 9.10
C ALA A 219 13.72 -8.01 8.07
N GLY A 220 13.48 -8.19 6.76
CA GLY A 220 14.41 -7.72 5.74
C GLY A 220 15.75 -8.47 5.80
N LEU A 221 16.36 -8.75 4.65
CA LEU A 221 17.51 -9.67 4.54
C LEU A 221 18.73 -9.31 5.39
N ASP A 222 18.90 -8.04 5.79
CA ASP A 222 20.06 -7.57 6.59
C ASP A 222 19.95 -7.90 8.09
N SER A 223 18.75 -8.01 8.66
CA SER A 223 18.58 -8.30 10.10
C SER A 223 18.76 -9.78 10.44
N LEU A 224 18.73 -10.67 9.44
CA LEU A 224 19.01 -12.10 9.60
C LEU A 224 20.51 -12.38 9.84
N ASN A 225 21.40 -11.44 9.48
CA ASN A 225 22.85 -11.65 9.48
C ASN A 225 23.58 -10.85 10.57
N GLU A 226 23.09 -9.66 10.95
CA GLU A 226 23.74 -8.84 11.97
C GLU A 226 23.07 -8.95 13.35
N THR A 227 23.67 -9.80 14.19
CA THR A 227 23.65 -9.69 15.66
C THR A 227 22.39 -10.20 16.36
N GLY A 228 22.30 -11.53 16.51
CA GLY A 228 21.38 -12.21 17.43
C GLY A 228 20.30 -12.97 16.68
N ALA A 229 20.62 -14.22 16.30
CA ALA A 229 19.70 -15.17 15.68
C ALA A 229 18.32 -15.05 16.32
N ASN A 230 17.30 -14.78 15.49
CA ASN A 230 15.92 -14.70 15.95
C ASN A 230 15.64 -15.93 16.83
N PRO A 231 15.24 -15.76 18.11
CA PRO A 231 15.05 -16.88 19.03
C PRO A 231 14.15 -17.98 18.44
N LEU A 232 13.16 -17.59 17.64
CA LEU A 232 12.29 -18.50 16.89
C LEU A 232 13.06 -19.41 15.92
N LEU A 233 14.03 -18.89 15.16
CA LEU A 233 14.86 -19.72 14.28
C LEU A 233 15.75 -20.68 15.07
N GLY A 234 16.25 -20.21 16.22
CA GLY A 234 17.04 -21.04 17.12
C GLY A 234 16.25 -22.22 17.67
N THR A 235 15.02 -21.97 18.15
CA THR A 235 14.14 -23.02 18.68
C THR A 235 13.71 -23.98 17.58
N THR A 236 13.27 -23.49 16.41
CA THR A 236 12.87 -24.37 15.30
C THR A 236 14.03 -25.23 14.77
N THR A 237 15.25 -24.68 14.70
CA THR A 237 16.45 -25.46 14.30
C THR A 237 16.81 -26.53 15.34
N SER A 238 16.74 -26.19 16.65
CA SER A 238 16.93 -27.15 17.74
C SER A 238 15.91 -28.29 17.66
N LEU A 239 14.65 -27.96 17.40
CA LEU A 239 13.56 -28.93 17.28
C LEU A 239 13.79 -29.90 16.12
N GLN A 240 14.19 -29.37 14.95
CA GLN A 240 14.58 -30.18 13.80
C GLN A 240 15.75 -31.12 14.12
N GLU A 241 16.77 -30.63 14.83
CA GLU A 241 17.91 -31.45 15.23
C GLU A 241 17.52 -32.55 16.24
N GLN A 242 16.66 -32.23 17.21
CA GLN A 242 16.15 -33.21 18.19
C GLN A 242 15.33 -34.31 17.52
N VAL A 243 14.39 -33.95 16.65
CA VAL A 243 13.52 -34.91 15.92
C VAL A 243 14.34 -35.77 14.93
N SER A 244 15.35 -35.19 14.29
CA SER A 244 16.24 -35.92 13.37
C SER A 244 17.15 -36.91 14.09
N ASN A 245 17.64 -36.54 15.27
CA ASN A 245 18.47 -37.41 16.11
C ASN A 245 17.65 -38.38 16.98
N PHE A 246 16.32 -38.30 16.94
CA PHE A 246 15.46 -39.18 17.70
C PHE A 246 15.56 -40.61 17.17
N VAL A 247 15.92 -41.55 18.05
CA VAL A 247 16.04 -42.97 17.72
C VAL A 247 15.17 -43.76 18.68
N ILE A 248 14.27 -44.57 18.12
CA ILE A 248 13.48 -45.53 18.91
C ILE A 248 14.37 -46.75 19.14
N ASN A 249 14.79 -46.97 20.39
CA ASN A 249 15.47 -48.21 20.76
C ASN A 249 14.38 -49.24 21.08
N GLY A 250 14.35 -50.37 20.37
CA GLY A 250 13.35 -51.43 20.55
C GLY A 250 13.48 -52.23 21.86
N ASP A 251 13.80 -51.55 22.98
CA ASP A 251 13.85 -52.10 24.33
C ASP A 251 12.46 -52.00 25.00
N ASP A 252 12.25 -52.78 26.08
CA ASP A 252 11.00 -52.78 26.85
C ASP A 252 10.77 -51.49 27.67
N ASP A 253 11.74 -50.55 27.66
CA ASP A 253 11.75 -49.32 28.45
C ASP A 253 11.99 -48.10 27.56
N TYR A 254 10.94 -47.31 27.35
CA TYR A 254 10.96 -46.09 26.54
C TYR A 254 11.10 -44.80 27.38
N THR A 255 11.63 -44.89 28.61
CA THR A 255 11.67 -43.72 29.51
C THR A 255 12.51 -42.57 28.94
N ASP A 256 13.62 -42.87 28.25
CA ASP A 256 14.50 -41.86 27.64
C ASP A 256 13.85 -41.22 26.39
N GLU A 257 13.15 -42.02 25.58
CA GLU A 257 12.37 -41.58 24.42
C GLU A 257 11.21 -40.66 24.84
N LEU A 258 10.49 -41.03 25.91
CA LEU A 258 9.40 -40.21 26.46
C LEU A 258 9.92 -38.88 27.02
N ALA A 259 11.07 -38.87 27.70
CA ALA A 259 11.70 -37.64 28.18
C ALA A 259 12.14 -36.73 27.02
N SER A 260 12.57 -37.31 25.90
CA SER A 260 12.92 -36.57 24.69
C SER A 260 11.68 -35.96 24.02
N LEU A 261 10.55 -36.67 24.01
CA LEU A 261 9.27 -36.13 23.53
C LEU A 261 8.75 -34.98 24.41
N ASP A 262 8.94 -35.06 25.73
CA ASP A 262 8.59 -33.96 26.63
C ASP A 262 9.36 -32.66 26.27
N GLN A 263 10.63 -32.79 25.87
CA GLN A 263 11.42 -31.64 25.41
C GLN A 263 10.93 -31.09 24.06
N ILE A 264 10.59 -31.96 23.11
CA ILE A 264 10.04 -31.56 21.82
C ILE A 264 8.70 -30.80 22.00
N GLU A 265 7.82 -31.27 22.90
CA GLU A 265 6.57 -30.57 23.21
C GLU A 265 6.81 -29.19 23.86
N ALA A 266 7.83 -29.08 24.72
CA ALA A 266 8.21 -27.80 25.32
C ALA A 266 8.73 -26.81 24.26
N ASP A 267 9.62 -27.27 23.38
CA ASP A 267 10.16 -26.45 22.29
C ASP A 267 9.06 -26.05 21.29
N LEU A 268 8.08 -26.92 21.02
CA LEU A 268 6.90 -26.61 20.20
C LEU A 268 6.04 -25.51 20.84
N ALA A 269 5.82 -25.58 22.16
CA ALA A 269 5.06 -24.55 22.88
C ALA A 269 5.77 -23.19 22.83
N ASP A 270 7.10 -23.17 22.90
CA ASP A 270 7.88 -21.94 22.74
C ASP A 270 7.77 -21.37 21.32
N VAL A 271 7.73 -22.22 20.29
CA VAL A 271 7.49 -21.80 18.89
C VAL A 271 6.08 -21.23 18.72
N GLU A 272 5.06 -21.88 19.27
CA GLU A 272 3.66 -21.42 19.24
C GLU A 272 3.52 -20.02 19.86
N VAL A 273 4.06 -19.82 21.07
CA VAL A 273 4.03 -18.53 21.78
C VAL A 273 4.77 -17.44 21.01
N ALA A 274 5.80 -17.79 20.25
CA ALA A 274 6.56 -16.83 19.47
C ALA A 274 5.94 -16.51 18.09
N LEU A 275 4.91 -17.25 17.66
CA LEU A 275 4.13 -16.99 16.45
C LEU A 275 2.88 -16.11 16.70
N GLU A 276 2.44 -15.98 17.96
CA GLU A 276 1.33 -15.09 18.38
C GLU A 276 1.72 -13.60 18.45
#